data_AF-A0A929EI92-F1
#
_entry.id   AF-A0A929EI92-F1
#
_cell.length_a   1.000
_cell.length_b   1.000
_cell.length_c   1.000
_cell.angle_alpha   90.00
_cell.angle_beta   90.00
_cell.angle_gamma   90.00
#
_symmetry.space_group_name_H-M   'P 1'
#
loop_
_entity.id
_entity.type
_entity.pdbx_description
1 polymer ?
#
loop_
_entity_poly.entity_id
_entity_poly.type
_entity_poly.pdbx_seq_one_letter_code
_entity_poly.pdbx_strand_id
1 'polypeptide(L)'
;MTSGVYSLQQIKDAIDKGALRTNSEPIAEAQIQPASIDLRLGPKAYRLVSSFLPEGHTVMEKLRSEDLYGTDLVMYETDISNGGILEKGHVYLIPLMEELALPEGVSGRANPKSTTGRLDVFARVLTDYSPRFDDIATGYKGGLYLEVMPRSYTIKVHEGLSLVQLRLMKGDCRLSDSQLKTLNNDHRLLFDGDDHIETRDINISDGLFMSVDLEGDDATGIIGYKSRKNSHVVDLSKKDFYEINDFWEPMIRTEKGTIILEPEEFYILSSKERVRVPPSYAAEMAAYEAGSGELRTHYAGFFDPGFGYGPKGEVLGTKAVLEVRAHDVPFMIADGQTFCKLTFEKMFEVPEEVYGPKIGSSYQFQTITLSKQFKNG
;
A
#
# COMPACT_ATOMS: atom_id res chain seq x y z
N MET A 1 17.35 -23.82 -6.31
CA MET A 1 17.16 -22.67 -7.22
C MET A 1 16.93 -21.45 -6.35
N THR A 2 17.52 -20.30 -6.67
CA THR A 2 17.35 -19.07 -5.88
C THR A 2 15.91 -18.57 -6.02
N SER A 3 15.24 -18.32 -4.89
CA SER A 3 13.92 -17.69 -4.80
C SER A 3 14.02 -16.39 -4.00
N GLY A 4 13.11 -15.45 -4.26
CA GLY A 4 13.08 -14.17 -3.57
C GLY A 4 12.35 -13.06 -4.32
N VAL A 5 12.12 -11.96 -3.60
CA VAL A 5 11.62 -10.69 -4.14
C VAL A 5 12.69 -10.01 -4.96
N TYR A 6 12.34 -9.47 -6.13
CA TYR A 6 13.28 -8.76 -6.99
C TYR A 6 13.71 -7.43 -6.34
N SER A 7 15.02 -7.21 -6.28
CA SER A 7 15.64 -5.94 -5.97
C SER A 7 15.51 -4.96 -7.12
N LEU A 8 15.85 -3.69 -6.87
CA LEU A 8 15.89 -2.66 -7.92
C LEU A 8 16.75 -3.06 -9.13
N GLN A 9 17.85 -3.80 -8.95
CA GLN A 9 18.70 -4.22 -10.08
C GLN A 9 18.00 -5.27 -10.94
N GLN A 10 17.27 -6.18 -10.32
CA GLN A 10 16.52 -7.21 -11.04
C GLN A 10 15.29 -6.63 -11.73
N ILE A 11 14.69 -5.57 -11.15
CA ILE A 11 13.66 -4.80 -11.82
C ILE A 11 14.25 -4.10 -13.06
N LYS A 12 15.42 -3.46 -12.94
CA LYS A 12 16.14 -2.86 -14.09
C LYS A 12 16.45 -3.90 -15.17
N ASP A 13 17.00 -5.05 -14.79
CA ASP A 13 17.27 -6.15 -15.72
C ASP A 13 15.98 -6.70 -16.37
N ALA A 14 14.86 -6.74 -15.65
CA ALA A 14 13.56 -7.11 -16.21
C ALA A 14 13.06 -6.07 -17.23
N ILE A 15 13.33 -4.79 -17.02
CA ILE A 15 13.03 -3.72 -17.98
C ILE A 15 13.90 -3.86 -19.23
N ASP A 16 15.21 -4.00 -19.06
CA ASP A 16 16.18 -4.15 -20.15
C ASP A 16 15.89 -5.38 -21.03
N LYS A 17 15.40 -6.46 -20.43
CA LYS A 17 14.99 -7.70 -21.13
C LYS A 17 13.57 -7.63 -21.71
N GLY A 18 12.85 -6.54 -21.50
CA GLY A 18 11.49 -6.32 -22.00
C GLY A 18 10.40 -7.13 -21.28
N ALA A 19 10.70 -7.68 -20.09
CA ALA A 19 9.72 -8.36 -19.25
C ALA A 19 8.77 -7.38 -18.53
N LEU A 20 9.23 -6.15 -18.30
CA LEU A 20 8.42 -5.01 -17.88
C LEU A 20 8.65 -3.89 -18.89
N ARG A 21 7.60 -3.45 -19.58
CA ARG A 21 7.73 -2.52 -20.71
C ARG A 21 6.59 -1.53 -20.75
N THR A 22 6.73 -0.53 -21.61
CA THR A 22 5.70 0.48 -21.87
C THR A 22 5.72 0.82 -23.35
N ASN A 23 4.54 1.13 -23.90
CA ASN A 23 4.39 1.50 -25.32
C ASN A 23 4.52 3.01 -25.57
N SER A 24 4.70 3.81 -24.51
CA SER A 24 4.78 5.27 -24.58
C SER A 24 6.10 5.79 -24.02
N GLU A 25 6.07 6.50 -22.89
CA GLU A 25 7.25 7.10 -22.27
C GLU A 25 8.07 6.04 -21.52
N PRO A 26 9.42 6.02 -21.67
CA PRO A 26 10.28 5.11 -20.94
C PRO A 26 10.03 5.13 -19.42
N ILE A 27 10.25 3.99 -18.77
CA ILE A 27 10.18 3.88 -17.32
C ILE A 27 11.30 4.75 -16.73
N ALA A 28 10.92 5.71 -15.89
CA ALA A 28 11.87 6.60 -15.24
C ALA A 28 12.56 5.91 -14.06
N GLU A 29 13.83 6.23 -13.81
CA GLU A 29 14.60 5.73 -12.65
C GLU A 29 13.87 5.97 -11.33
N ALA A 30 13.20 7.12 -11.19
CA ALA A 30 12.45 7.47 -9.97
C ALA A 30 11.21 6.59 -9.71
N GLN A 31 10.74 5.80 -10.70
CA GLN A 31 9.66 4.83 -10.48
C GLN A 31 10.15 3.59 -9.73
N ILE A 32 11.44 3.26 -9.83
CA ILE A 32 12.01 2.03 -9.29
C ILE A 32 12.33 2.26 -7.81
N GLN A 33 11.69 1.48 -6.95
CA GLN A 33 11.93 1.43 -5.51
C GLN A 33 12.87 0.27 -5.18
N PRO A 34 13.41 0.17 -3.95
CA PRO A 34 14.33 -0.90 -3.56
C PRO A 34 13.83 -2.33 -3.84
N ALA A 35 12.52 -2.57 -3.70
CA ALA A 35 11.90 -3.89 -3.91
C ALA A 35 10.54 -3.83 -4.63
N SER A 36 10.26 -2.76 -5.37
CA SER A 36 9.02 -2.58 -6.12
C SER A 36 9.17 -1.52 -7.22
N ILE A 37 8.16 -1.35 -8.06
CA ILE A 37 8.12 -0.30 -9.08
C ILE A 37 6.75 0.36 -9.12
N ASP A 38 6.73 1.69 -9.22
CA ASP A 38 5.49 2.47 -9.38
C ASP A 38 4.88 2.29 -10.78
N LEU A 39 3.58 1.97 -10.83
CA LEU A 39 2.83 1.85 -12.09
C LEU A 39 2.08 3.15 -12.38
N ARG A 40 2.05 3.56 -13.65
CA ARG A 40 1.52 4.85 -14.10
C ARG A 40 0.16 4.72 -14.75
N LEU A 41 -0.72 5.67 -14.46
CA LEU A 41 -2.03 5.79 -15.11
C LEU A 41 -1.87 6.12 -16.58
N GLY A 42 -2.61 5.44 -17.46
CA GLY A 42 -2.77 5.85 -18.84
C GLY A 42 -3.69 7.06 -19.02
N PRO A 43 -3.95 7.49 -20.26
CA PRO A 43 -4.68 8.72 -20.56
C PRO A 43 -6.20 8.62 -20.40
N LYS A 44 -6.75 7.41 -20.19
CA LYS A 44 -8.19 7.17 -20.19
C LYS A 44 -8.67 6.52 -18.89
N ALA A 45 -9.81 6.99 -18.39
CA ALA A 45 -10.56 6.36 -17.32
C ALA A 45 -11.95 5.93 -17.82
N TYR A 46 -12.35 4.70 -17.51
CA TYR A 46 -13.68 4.16 -17.79
C TYR A 46 -14.50 4.25 -16.50
N ARG A 47 -15.56 5.06 -16.47
CA ARG A 47 -16.49 5.07 -15.34
C ARG A 47 -17.34 3.81 -15.40
N LEU A 48 -17.27 2.97 -14.36
CA LEU A 48 -17.99 1.70 -14.30
C LEU A 48 -19.23 1.76 -13.43
N VAL A 49 -20.25 0.96 -13.77
CA VAL A 49 -21.41 0.74 -12.92
C VAL A 49 -21.01 -0.04 -11.65
N SER A 50 -20.10 -1.01 -11.79
CA SER A 50 -19.65 -1.89 -10.70
C SER A 50 -18.21 -2.37 -10.90
N SER A 51 -17.63 -2.94 -9.84
CA SER A 51 -16.36 -3.70 -9.90
C SER A 51 -16.60 -5.10 -10.48
N PHE A 52 -15.57 -5.72 -11.04
CA PHE A 52 -15.65 -7.05 -11.64
C PHE A 52 -14.31 -7.81 -11.60
N LEU A 53 -14.38 -9.12 -11.79
CA LEU A 53 -13.21 -9.98 -12.04
C LEU A 53 -13.24 -10.49 -13.49
N PRO A 54 -12.09 -10.51 -14.19
CA PRO A 54 -12.03 -10.96 -15.58
C PRO A 54 -12.14 -12.49 -15.72
N GLU A 55 -11.64 -13.25 -14.73
CA GLU A 55 -11.70 -14.72 -14.67
C GLU A 55 -11.21 -15.41 -15.94
N GLY A 56 -12.11 -15.88 -16.81
CA GLY A 56 -11.78 -16.57 -18.06
C GLY A 56 -11.61 -15.65 -19.27
N HIS A 57 -11.67 -14.34 -19.09
CA HIS A 57 -11.66 -13.35 -20.16
C HIS A 57 -10.54 -12.32 -20.00
N THR A 58 -10.29 -11.53 -21.04
CA THR A 58 -9.52 -10.29 -20.90
C THR A 58 -10.36 -9.21 -20.24
N VAL A 59 -9.70 -8.25 -19.61
CA VAL A 59 -10.35 -7.07 -19.02
C VAL A 59 -11.10 -6.29 -20.09
N MET A 60 -10.51 -6.10 -21.27
CA MET A 60 -11.14 -5.34 -22.36
C MET A 60 -12.34 -6.06 -22.99
N GLU A 61 -12.38 -7.40 -23.01
CA GLU A 61 -13.58 -8.14 -23.42
C GLU A 61 -14.73 -7.88 -22.45
N LYS A 62 -14.47 -7.87 -21.13
CA LYS A 62 -15.50 -7.57 -20.12
C LYS A 62 -16.05 -6.15 -20.21
N LEU A 63 -15.23 -5.17 -20.60
CA LEU A 63 -15.69 -3.79 -20.81
C LEU A 63 -16.59 -3.64 -22.05
N ARG A 64 -16.43 -4.52 -23.03
CA ARG A 64 -17.16 -4.49 -24.32
C ARG A 64 -18.36 -5.41 -24.35
N SER A 65 -18.42 -6.40 -23.45
CA SER A 65 -19.56 -7.30 -23.33
C SER A 65 -20.69 -6.62 -22.58
N GLU A 66 -21.90 -6.70 -23.12
CA GLU A 66 -23.11 -6.53 -22.32
C GLU A 66 -23.06 -7.52 -21.14
N ASP A 67 -23.39 -7.07 -19.94
CA ASP A 67 -23.43 -7.95 -18.78
C ASP A 67 -24.58 -8.97 -18.87
N LEU A 68 -24.73 -9.84 -17.86
CA LEU A 68 -25.80 -10.85 -17.79
C LEU A 68 -27.22 -10.27 -17.93
N TYR A 69 -27.39 -8.95 -17.79
CA TYR A 69 -28.65 -8.22 -17.86
C TYR A 69 -28.77 -7.34 -19.10
N GLY A 70 -27.83 -7.41 -20.04
CA GLY A 70 -27.86 -6.58 -21.25
C GLY A 70 -27.46 -5.12 -20.99
N THR A 71 -26.74 -4.84 -19.90
CA THR A 71 -26.33 -3.48 -19.52
C THR A 71 -24.84 -3.28 -19.75
N ASP A 72 -24.48 -2.10 -20.24
CA ASP A 72 -23.08 -1.70 -20.41
C ASP A 72 -22.42 -1.51 -19.04
N LEU A 73 -21.36 -2.27 -18.77
CA LEU A 73 -20.54 -2.09 -17.57
C LEU A 73 -19.90 -0.69 -17.54
N VAL A 74 -19.58 -0.14 -18.72
CA VAL A 74 -19.00 1.19 -18.90
C VAL A 74 -20.11 2.22 -19.06
N MET A 75 -20.20 3.17 -18.13
CA MET A 75 -21.15 4.28 -18.22
C MET A 75 -20.69 5.34 -19.21
N TYR A 76 -19.41 5.73 -19.14
CA TYR A 76 -18.76 6.69 -20.06
C TYR A 76 -17.23 6.62 -19.93
N GLU A 77 -16.54 7.07 -20.98
CA GLU A 77 -15.09 7.29 -20.97
C GLU A 77 -14.77 8.74 -20.56
N THR A 78 -13.64 8.95 -19.88
CA THR A 78 -13.11 10.26 -19.54
C THR A 78 -11.64 10.32 -19.89
N ASP A 79 -11.24 11.38 -20.60
CA ASP A 79 -9.83 11.71 -20.81
C ASP A 79 -9.25 12.29 -19.53
N ILE A 80 -8.14 11.71 -19.06
CA ILE A 80 -7.40 12.16 -17.89
C ILE A 80 -5.99 12.63 -18.26
N SER A 81 -5.68 12.80 -19.56
CA SER A 81 -4.33 13.15 -20.04
C SER A 81 -3.78 14.41 -19.37
N ASN A 82 -4.61 15.45 -19.24
CA ASN A 82 -4.25 16.74 -18.64
C ASN A 82 -4.95 17.03 -17.30
N GLY A 83 -5.52 16.00 -16.68
CA GLY A 83 -6.30 16.13 -15.45
C GLY A 83 -7.74 15.69 -15.59
N GLY A 84 -8.14 14.69 -14.82
CA GLY A 84 -9.52 14.23 -14.68
C GLY A 84 -9.94 14.08 -13.22
N ILE A 85 -11.24 14.25 -12.97
CA ILE A 85 -11.84 14.14 -11.64
C ILE A 85 -12.41 12.73 -11.47
N LEU A 86 -11.98 12.04 -10.41
CA LEU A 86 -12.58 10.80 -9.96
C LEU A 86 -13.39 11.10 -8.70
N GLU A 87 -14.71 10.96 -8.82
CA GLU A 87 -15.64 11.31 -7.75
C GLU A 87 -15.62 10.29 -6.61
N LYS A 88 -15.94 10.78 -5.41
CA LYS A 88 -16.10 9.94 -4.22
C LYS A 88 -17.21 8.90 -4.42
N GLY A 89 -16.93 7.65 -4.02
CA GLY A 89 -17.88 6.53 -4.06
C GLY A 89 -18.13 5.98 -5.46
N HIS A 90 -17.25 6.28 -6.42
CA HIS A 90 -17.40 5.95 -7.82
C HIS A 90 -16.20 5.13 -8.31
N VAL A 91 -16.49 4.02 -9.00
CA VAL A 91 -15.52 3.07 -9.56
C VAL A 91 -15.06 3.49 -10.96
N TYR A 92 -13.76 3.51 -11.17
CA TYR A 92 -13.13 3.82 -12.45
C TYR A 92 -12.13 2.73 -12.77
N LEU A 93 -12.06 2.31 -14.03
CA LEU A 93 -10.99 1.45 -14.52
C LEU A 93 -10.06 2.27 -15.41
N ILE A 94 -8.76 2.19 -15.16
CA ILE A 94 -7.73 2.94 -15.88
C ILE A 94 -6.68 1.94 -16.39
N PRO A 95 -6.54 1.76 -17.72
CA PRO A 95 -5.40 1.03 -18.26
C PRO A 95 -4.09 1.69 -17.81
N LEU A 96 -3.16 0.90 -17.30
CA LEU A 96 -1.84 1.38 -16.89
C LEU A 96 -0.92 1.48 -18.10
N MET A 97 0.11 2.32 -17.99
CA MET A 97 1.10 2.54 -19.06
C MET A 97 2.06 1.35 -19.21
N GLU A 98 2.26 0.58 -18.14
CA GLU A 98 3.12 -0.58 -18.11
C GLU A 98 2.40 -1.88 -18.50
N GLU A 99 3.11 -2.72 -19.26
CA GLU A 99 2.74 -4.08 -19.62
C GLU A 99 3.79 -5.07 -19.12
N LEU A 100 3.37 -6.32 -18.97
CA LEU A 100 4.22 -7.41 -18.53
C LEU A 100 4.41 -8.46 -19.64
N ALA A 101 5.61 -9.03 -19.67
CA ALA A 101 5.96 -10.23 -20.42
C ALA A 101 6.87 -11.11 -19.56
N LEU A 102 6.35 -11.55 -18.40
CA LEU A 102 7.14 -12.20 -17.36
C LEU A 102 7.73 -13.54 -17.84
N PRO A 103 8.98 -13.87 -17.46
CA PRO A 103 9.53 -15.21 -17.62
C PRO A 103 8.77 -16.24 -16.78
N GLU A 104 8.88 -17.52 -17.17
CA GLU A 104 8.33 -18.62 -16.37
C GLU A 104 8.95 -18.65 -14.96
N GLY A 105 8.10 -18.85 -13.95
CA GLY A 105 8.49 -18.88 -12.54
C GLY A 105 8.57 -17.51 -11.88
N VAL A 106 8.34 -16.41 -12.62
CA VAL A 106 8.25 -15.05 -12.10
C VAL A 106 6.80 -14.63 -12.03
N SER A 107 6.36 -14.24 -10.84
CA SER A 107 5.04 -13.68 -10.56
C SER A 107 5.17 -12.25 -10.04
N GLY A 108 4.05 -11.59 -9.80
CA GLY A 108 4.04 -10.27 -9.17
C GLY A 108 2.88 -10.10 -8.20
N ARG A 109 3.00 -9.10 -7.32
CA ARG A 109 1.92 -8.60 -6.50
C ARG A 109 1.88 -7.08 -6.54
N ALA A 110 0.70 -6.51 -6.69
CA ALA A 110 0.50 -5.06 -6.62
C ALA A 110 -0.03 -4.65 -5.24
N ASN A 111 0.29 -3.42 -4.83
CA ASN A 111 -0.35 -2.78 -3.68
C ASN A 111 -0.53 -1.28 -3.94
N PRO A 112 -1.51 -0.64 -3.28
CA PRO A 112 -1.56 0.81 -3.20
C PRO A 112 -0.26 1.39 -2.67
N LYS A 113 0.14 2.54 -3.20
CA LYS A 113 1.19 3.34 -2.58
C LYS A 113 0.68 3.85 -1.24
N SER A 114 1.58 4.02 -0.28
CA SER A 114 1.23 4.53 1.04
C SER A 114 0.61 5.96 0.98
N THR A 115 0.91 6.75 -0.06
CA THR A 115 0.20 8.04 -0.31
C THR A 115 -1.25 7.87 -0.75
N THR A 116 -1.55 6.78 -1.47
CA THR A 116 -2.88 6.42 -1.97
C THR A 116 -3.75 5.92 -0.82
N GLY A 117 -3.20 5.04 0.03
CA GLY A 117 -3.87 4.56 1.24
C GLY A 117 -4.25 5.70 2.17
N ARG A 118 -3.33 6.64 2.43
CA ARG A 118 -3.60 7.82 3.27
C ARG A 118 -4.66 8.77 2.73
N LEU A 119 -5.05 8.67 1.46
CA LEU A 119 -6.16 9.43 0.88
C LEU A 119 -7.47 8.63 0.82
N ASP A 120 -7.45 7.42 1.39
CA ASP A 120 -8.55 6.49 1.37
C ASP A 120 -9.05 6.23 -0.06
N VAL A 121 -8.11 5.93 -0.95
CA VAL A 121 -8.39 5.58 -2.33
C VAL A 121 -8.27 4.07 -2.46
N PHE A 122 -9.40 3.41 -2.72
CA PHE A 122 -9.39 2.00 -3.11
C PHE A 122 -8.73 1.89 -4.48
N ALA A 123 -7.70 1.05 -4.57
CA ALA A 123 -6.91 0.86 -5.77
C ALA A 123 -6.53 -0.61 -5.89
N ARG A 124 -6.97 -1.28 -6.97
CA ARG A 124 -6.73 -2.71 -7.21
C ARG A 124 -6.27 -2.95 -8.63
N VAL A 125 -5.20 -3.72 -8.80
CA VAL A 125 -4.70 -4.09 -10.12
C VAL A 125 -5.43 -5.33 -10.63
N LEU A 126 -5.83 -5.28 -11.89
CA LEU A 126 -6.39 -6.39 -12.63
C LEU A 126 -5.43 -6.79 -13.75
N THR A 127 -5.38 -8.08 -14.01
CA THR A 127 -4.73 -8.66 -15.17
C THR A 127 -5.72 -9.53 -15.92
N ASP A 128 -5.50 -9.70 -17.23
CA ASP A 128 -6.30 -10.62 -18.02
C ASP A 128 -6.27 -12.03 -17.42
N TYR A 129 -7.38 -12.75 -17.54
CA TYR A 129 -7.54 -14.13 -17.10
C TYR A 129 -7.31 -14.40 -15.61
N SER A 130 -7.40 -13.37 -14.75
CA SER A 130 -7.20 -13.52 -13.31
C SER A 130 -8.52 -13.63 -12.54
N PRO A 131 -8.63 -14.57 -11.59
CA PRO A 131 -9.75 -14.63 -10.64
C PRO A 131 -9.51 -13.77 -9.39
N ARG A 132 -8.42 -13.00 -9.33
CA ARG A 132 -8.04 -12.20 -8.15
C ARG A 132 -7.50 -10.84 -8.54
N PHE A 133 -7.77 -9.85 -7.70
CA PHE A 133 -7.07 -8.58 -7.73
C PHE A 133 -5.65 -8.73 -7.21
N ASP A 134 -4.77 -7.83 -7.65
CA ASP A 134 -3.41 -7.58 -7.17
C ASP A 134 -2.41 -8.72 -7.33
N ASP A 135 -2.83 -9.98 -7.51
CA ASP A 135 -1.96 -11.11 -7.80
C ASP A 135 -1.74 -11.24 -9.32
N ILE A 136 -0.47 -11.17 -9.76
CA ILE A 136 -0.06 -11.39 -11.15
C ILE A 136 0.49 -12.81 -11.27
N ALA A 137 -0.13 -13.61 -12.15
CA ALA A 137 0.24 -15.00 -12.37
C ALA A 137 1.69 -15.19 -12.87
N THR A 138 2.25 -16.35 -12.58
CA THR A 138 3.57 -16.74 -13.08
C THR A 138 3.62 -16.70 -14.61
N GLY A 139 4.64 -16.05 -15.18
CA GLY A 139 4.79 -15.95 -16.63
C GLY A 139 3.73 -15.13 -17.35
N TYR A 140 2.96 -14.29 -16.63
CA TYR A 140 1.92 -13.45 -17.20
C TYR A 140 2.43 -12.55 -18.33
N LYS A 141 1.62 -12.44 -19.39
CA LYS A 141 1.89 -11.58 -20.56
C LYS A 141 0.64 -10.79 -20.90
N GLY A 142 0.70 -9.47 -20.81
CA GLY A 142 -0.44 -8.60 -21.12
C GLY A 142 -0.38 -7.25 -20.42
N GLY A 143 -1.46 -6.49 -20.59
CA GLY A 143 -1.63 -5.17 -19.98
C GLY A 143 -2.08 -5.24 -18.53
N LEU A 144 -1.78 -4.19 -17.78
CA LEU A 144 -2.26 -4.02 -16.41
C LEU A 144 -3.35 -2.96 -16.39
N TYR A 145 -4.34 -3.16 -15.53
CA TYR A 145 -5.47 -2.23 -15.38
C TYR A 145 -5.65 -1.91 -13.91
N LEU A 146 -5.98 -0.67 -13.60
CA LEU A 146 -6.20 -0.22 -12.24
C LEU A 146 -7.67 0.12 -12.04
N GLU A 147 -8.33 -0.60 -11.14
CA GLU A 147 -9.61 -0.18 -10.60
C GLU A 147 -9.37 0.80 -9.44
N VAL A 148 -9.97 1.97 -9.54
CA VAL A 148 -9.85 3.08 -8.58
C VAL A 148 -11.23 3.48 -8.09
N MET A 149 -11.40 3.57 -6.78
CA MET A 149 -12.58 4.16 -6.15
C MET A 149 -12.17 5.06 -4.97
N PRO A 150 -12.22 6.39 -5.12
CA PRO A 150 -11.99 7.31 -4.01
C PRO A 150 -13.09 7.14 -2.95
N ARG A 151 -12.73 6.93 -1.68
CA ARG A 151 -13.72 6.70 -0.60
C ARG A 151 -13.92 7.90 0.31
N SER A 152 -12.86 8.59 0.75
CA SER A 152 -13.03 9.79 1.60
C SER A 152 -13.13 11.09 0.81
N TYR A 153 -12.34 11.26 -0.26
CA TYR A 153 -12.19 12.51 -1.00
C TYR A 153 -12.41 12.32 -2.51
N THR A 154 -13.01 13.30 -3.18
CA THR A 154 -12.93 13.40 -4.65
C THR A 154 -11.48 13.78 -5.01
N ILE A 155 -10.89 13.09 -5.98
CA ILE A 155 -9.50 13.27 -6.36
C ILE A 155 -9.36 13.74 -7.81
N LYS A 156 -8.32 14.53 -8.08
CA LYS A 156 -7.89 14.85 -9.43
C LYS A 156 -6.61 14.10 -9.75
N VAL A 157 -6.64 13.36 -10.86
CA VAL A 157 -5.54 12.54 -11.37
C VAL A 157 -5.16 12.96 -12.78
N HIS A 158 -3.99 12.57 -13.26
CA HIS A 158 -3.61 12.71 -14.66
C HIS A 158 -2.77 11.52 -15.15
N GLU A 159 -2.62 11.39 -16.46
CA GLU A 159 -1.70 10.41 -17.08
C GLU A 159 -0.29 10.52 -16.49
N GLY A 160 0.36 9.38 -16.26
CA GLY A 160 1.70 9.33 -15.68
C GLY A 160 1.75 9.36 -14.15
N LEU A 161 0.66 9.69 -13.44
CA LEU A 161 0.63 9.56 -11.98
C LEU A 161 0.66 8.09 -11.55
N SER A 162 1.19 7.82 -10.36
CA SER A 162 1.22 6.49 -9.78
C SER A 162 0.41 6.40 -8.50
N LEU A 163 -0.56 5.49 -8.49
CA LEU A 163 -1.40 5.17 -7.33
C LEU A 163 -1.03 3.83 -6.69
N VAL A 164 -0.45 2.92 -7.47
CA VAL A 164 -0.06 1.57 -7.06
C VAL A 164 1.38 1.29 -7.46
N GLN A 165 1.91 0.22 -6.89
CA GLN A 165 3.26 -0.26 -7.09
C GLN A 165 3.25 -1.78 -7.20
N LEU A 166 4.17 -2.32 -8.00
CA LEU A 166 4.30 -3.74 -8.32
C LEU A 166 5.59 -4.29 -7.71
N ARG A 167 5.48 -5.41 -7.00
CA ARG A 167 6.61 -6.22 -6.54
C ARG A 167 6.68 -7.49 -7.38
N LEU A 168 7.83 -7.74 -8.01
CA LEU A 168 8.10 -8.99 -8.73
C LEU A 168 8.82 -9.97 -7.80
N MET A 169 8.56 -11.27 -7.99
CA MET A 169 9.14 -12.31 -7.17
C MET A 169 9.30 -13.61 -7.96
N LYS A 170 10.28 -14.42 -7.55
CA LYS A 170 10.53 -15.74 -8.12
C LYS A 170 10.44 -16.80 -7.04
N GLY A 171 9.53 -17.76 -7.22
CA GLY A 171 9.27 -18.83 -6.25
C GLY A 171 8.65 -18.33 -4.94
N ASP A 172 8.59 -19.22 -3.94
CA ASP A 172 8.13 -18.84 -2.60
C ASP A 172 9.25 -18.11 -1.85
N CYS A 173 8.93 -16.93 -1.36
CA CYS A 173 9.84 -16.04 -0.66
C CYS A 173 9.34 -15.67 0.74
N ARG A 174 8.13 -16.08 1.13
CA ARG A 174 7.55 -15.73 2.43
C ARG A 174 8.24 -16.50 3.55
N LEU A 175 8.51 -15.82 4.66
CA LEU A 175 9.09 -16.44 5.84
C LEU A 175 8.01 -17.16 6.65
N SER A 176 8.35 -18.37 7.10
CA SER A 176 7.61 -19.08 8.15
C SER A 176 7.83 -18.45 9.53
N ASP A 177 6.95 -18.78 10.48
CA ASP A 177 7.04 -18.26 11.86
C ASP A 177 8.37 -18.61 12.56
N SER A 178 8.96 -19.78 12.28
CA SER A 178 10.26 -20.17 12.82
C SER A 178 11.41 -19.32 12.24
N GLN A 179 11.32 -18.99 10.95
CA GLN A 179 12.27 -18.10 10.28
C GLN A 179 12.11 -16.66 10.77
N LEU A 180 10.88 -16.19 11.01
CA LEU A 180 10.62 -14.87 11.61
C LEU A 180 11.21 -14.75 13.02
N LYS A 181 11.07 -15.79 13.85
CA LYS A 181 11.70 -15.82 15.18
C LYS A 181 13.23 -15.73 15.11
N THR A 182 13.82 -16.45 14.16
CA THR A 182 15.27 -16.40 13.92
C THR A 182 15.67 -15.00 13.45
N LEU A 183 14.93 -14.44 12.51
CA LEU A 183 15.14 -13.08 11.99
C LEU A 183 15.07 -12.02 13.11
N ASN A 184 14.13 -12.15 14.05
CA ASN A 184 14.05 -11.25 15.20
C ASN A 184 15.27 -11.33 16.11
N ASN A 185 15.77 -12.54 16.41
CA ASN A 185 16.98 -12.69 17.21
C ASN A 185 18.21 -12.06 16.54
N ASP A 186 18.32 -12.23 15.22
CA ASP A 186 19.49 -11.78 14.45
C ASP A 186 19.49 -10.27 14.20
N HIS A 187 18.31 -9.68 13.96
CA HIS A 187 18.19 -8.31 13.46
C HIS A 187 17.38 -7.35 14.36
N ARG A 188 16.77 -7.87 15.43
CA ARG A 188 15.91 -7.13 16.36
C ARG A 188 14.80 -6.39 15.62
N LEU A 189 13.75 -7.11 15.19
CA LEU A 189 12.74 -6.56 14.29
C LEU A 189 11.82 -5.54 14.96
N LEU A 190 11.61 -5.65 16.28
CA LEU A 190 10.57 -4.90 16.99
C LEU A 190 11.12 -4.24 18.26
N PHE A 191 10.72 -2.99 18.49
CA PHE A 191 11.09 -2.19 19.65
C PHE A 191 9.87 -1.50 20.27
N ASP A 192 9.84 -1.39 21.60
CA ASP A 192 8.95 -0.52 22.36
C ASP A 192 9.79 0.55 23.04
N GLY A 193 9.59 1.82 22.67
CA GLY A 193 10.61 2.83 22.93
C GLY A 193 11.99 2.33 22.48
N ASP A 194 13.03 2.58 23.28
CA ASP A 194 14.40 2.16 22.98
C ASP A 194 14.71 0.69 23.32
N ASP A 195 13.73 -0.03 23.89
CA ASP A 195 13.88 -1.42 24.32
C ASP A 195 13.49 -2.39 23.20
N HIS A 196 14.34 -3.38 22.96
CA HIS A 196 14.06 -4.45 22.01
C HIS A 196 13.05 -5.44 22.61
N ILE A 197 12.00 -5.78 21.86
CA ILE A 197 11.05 -6.81 22.25
C ILE A 197 11.61 -8.19 21.88
N GLU A 198 11.96 -8.95 22.91
CA GLU A 198 12.54 -10.29 22.77
C GLU A 198 11.57 -11.26 22.09
N THR A 199 12.13 -12.27 21.41
CA THR A 199 11.37 -13.24 20.61
C THR A 199 10.32 -14.05 21.40
N ARG A 200 10.45 -14.14 22.72
CA ARG A 200 9.47 -14.80 23.59
C ARG A 200 8.22 -13.93 23.84
N ASP A 201 8.36 -12.62 23.68
CA ASP A 201 7.37 -11.59 24.01
C ASP A 201 6.69 -11.03 22.74
N ILE A 202 7.24 -11.29 21.54
CA ILE A 202 6.57 -11.00 20.27
C ILE A 202 5.47 -12.02 19.95
N ASN A 203 4.35 -11.53 19.41
CA ASN A 203 3.30 -12.39 18.88
C ASN A 203 3.55 -12.66 17.38
N ILE A 204 3.80 -13.93 17.05
CA ILE A 204 3.95 -14.40 15.66
C ILE A 204 2.95 -15.52 15.42
N SER A 205 2.09 -15.33 14.42
CA SER A 205 1.19 -16.36 13.88
C SER A 205 0.89 -16.03 12.42
N ASP A 206 1.60 -16.70 11.51
CA ASP A 206 1.58 -16.41 10.06
C ASP A 206 1.93 -14.93 9.75
N GLY A 207 2.92 -14.39 10.48
CA GLY A 207 3.33 -12.99 10.45
C GLY A 207 3.56 -12.39 11.84
N LEU A 208 4.26 -11.25 11.88
CA LEU A 208 4.58 -10.49 13.08
C LEU A 208 3.42 -9.53 13.42
N PHE A 209 2.80 -9.69 14.58
CA PHE A 209 1.76 -8.78 15.03
C PHE A 209 2.34 -7.52 15.67
N MET A 210 1.61 -6.42 15.51
CA MET A 210 1.89 -5.13 16.13
C MET A 210 0.59 -4.55 16.70
N SER A 211 0.74 -3.65 17.65
CA SER A 211 -0.33 -3.06 18.43
C SER A 211 -0.56 -1.60 18.02
N VAL A 212 -1.73 -1.06 18.35
CA VAL A 212 -2.04 0.36 18.11
C VAL A 212 -1.54 1.25 19.24
N ASP A 213 -1.05 2.45 18.88
CA ASP A 213 -0.72 3.51 19.82
C ASP A 213 -1.88 4.49 19.98
N LEU A 214 -2.40 4.61 21.21
CA LEU A 214 -3.37 5.65 21.58
C LEU A 214 -2.87 6.54 22.74
N GLU A 215 -1.59 6.46 23.09
CA GLU A 215 -0.94 7.40 24.03
C GLU A 215 -0.60 8.72 23.33
N GLY A 216 -0.34 8.66 22.02
CA GLY A 216 -0.20 9.81 21.13
C GLY A 216 1.12 10.56 21.28
N ASP A 217 1.27 11.63 20.50
CA ASP A 217 2.45 12.48 20.55
C ASP A 217 2.53 13.26 21.88
N ASP A 218 3.70 13.29 22.51
CA ASP A 218 3.89 13.91 23.84
C ASP A 218 3.59 15.41 23.85
N ALA A 219 3.86 16.11 22.74
CA ALA A 219 3.70 17.56 22.65
C ALA A 219 2.26 17.97 22.34
N THR A 220 1.57 17.23 21.47
CA THR A 220 0.25 17.60 20.93
C THR A 220 -0.89 16.75 21.49
N GLY A 221 -0.59 15.56 22.02
CA GLY A 221 -1.57 14.55 22.41
C GLY A 221 -2.31 13.92 21.23
N ILE A 222 -1.87 14.16 19.98
CA ILE A 222 -2.51 13.61 18.79
C ILE A 222 -2.21 12.12 18.67
N ILE A 223 -3.26 11.31 18.53
CA ILE A 223 -3.20 9.85 18.36
C ILE A 223 -3.50 9.41 16.92
N GLY A 224 -3.96 10.33 16.08
CA GLY A 224 -4.36 10.02 14.71
C GLY A 224 -5.18 11.11 14.07
N TYR A 225 -5.68 10.80 12.89
CA TYR A 225 -6.53 11.69 12.10
C TYR A 225 -7.74 10.94 11.57
N LYS A 226 -8.91 11.58 11.66
CA LYS A 226 -10.13 11.11 11.00
C LYS A 226 -10.40 11.95 9.77
N SER A 227 -10.75 11.33 8.64
CA SER A 227 -11.08 12.08 7.43
C SER A 227 -12.37 12.90 7.62
N ARG A 228 -12.41 14.12 7.08
CA ARG A 228 -13.65 14.89 6.97
C ARG A 228 -14.53 14.34 5.86
N LYS A 229 -15.85 14.39 6.07
CA LYS A 229 -16.84 13.89 5.11
C LYS A 229 -16.95 14.74 3.84
N ASN A 230 -16.85 16.05 4.01
CA ASN A 230 -17.01 17.06 2.98
C ASN A 230 -15.72 17.87 2.89
N SER A 231 -15.12 17.93 1.72
CA SER A 231 -13.90 18.69 1.45
C SER A 231 -13.84 19.06 -0.03
N HIS A 232 -12.84 19.88 -0.40
CA HIS A 232 -12.55 20.18 -1.79
C HIS A 232 -11.87 19.01 -2.50
N VAL A 233 -11.70 19.12 -3.82
CA VAL A 233 -10.96 18.12 -4.60
C VAL A 233 -9.48 18.12 -4.22
N VAL A 234 -8.92 16.93 -3.98
CA VAL A 234 -7.49 16.72 -3.76
C VAL A 234 -6.80 16.45 -5.10
N ASP A 235 -5.99 17.39 -5.57
CA ASP A 235 -5.15 17.22 -6.76
C ASP A 235 -3.88 16.45 -6.39
N LEU A 236 -3.76 15.22 -6.90
CA LEU A 236 -2.68 14.32 -6.52
C LEU A 236 -1.32 14.74 -7.07
N SER A 237 -1.27 15.66 -8.03
CA SER A 237 -0.03 16.24 -8.55
C SER A 237 0.60 17.25 -7.57
N LYS A 238 -0.19 17.82 -6.66
CA LYS A 238 0.28 18.81 -5.69
C LYS A 238 0.97 18.13 -4.51
N LYS A 239 2.01 18.76 -3.98
CA LYS A 239 2.72 18.34 -2.77
C LYS A 239 2.77 19.53 -1.81
N ASP A 240 2.64 19.28 -0.51
CA ASP A 240 2.75 20.31 0.53
C ASP A 240 1.85 21.55 0.28
N PHE A 241 0.62 21.30 -0.18
CA PHE A 241 -0.27 22.36 -0.70
C PHE A 241 -1.50 22.60 0.19
N TYR A 242 -2.14 21.53 0.64
CA TYR A 242 -3.42 21.62 1.35
C TYR A 242 -3.21 21.75 2.86
N GLU A 243 -4.01 22.59 3.51
CA GLU A 243 -4.05 22.67 4.98
C GLU A 243 -4.68 21.39 5.55
N ILE A 244 -4.06 20.82 6.58
CA ILE A 244 -4.53 19.57 7.19
C ILE A 244 -5.98 19.70 7.67
N ASN A 245 -6.30 20.81 8.35
CA ASN A 245 -7.59 21.02 9.02
C ASN A 245 -8.79 21.13 8.06
N ASP A 246 -8.56 21.36 6.77
CA ASP A 246 -9.60 21.42 5.74
C ASP A 246 -10.08 20.01 5.32
N PHE A 247 -9.27 18.98 5.58
CA PHE A 247 -9.51 17.61 5.12
C PHE A 247 -9.52 16.58 6.26
N TRP A 248 -8.81 16.86 7.35
CA TRP A 248 -8.64 15.95 8.48
C TRP A 248 -9.09 16.59 9.79
N GLU A 249 -9.61 15.75 10.68
CA GLU A 249 -9.89 16.07 12.07
C GLU A 249 -8.84 15.38 12.95
N PRO A 250 -7.96 16.12 13.65
CA PRO A 250 -7.00 15.52 14.57
C PRO A 250 -7.74 14.85 15.73
N MET A 251 -7.29 13.66 16.09
CA MET A 251 -7.82 12.89 17.21
C MET A 251 -6.88 13.05 18.39
N ILE A 252 -7.41 13.44 19.54
CA ILE A 252 -6.64 13.66 20.76
C ILE A 252 -6.82 12.47 21.69
N ARG A 253 -5.74 12.04 22.35
CA ARG A 253 -5.76 10.98 23.36
C ARG A 253 -6.83 11.22 24.43
N THR A 254 -7.44 10.14 24.88
CA THR A 254 -8.41 10.15 25.97
C THR A 254 -7.74 9.70 27.27
N GLU A 255 -8.24 10.15 28.42
CA GLU A 255 -7.73 9.69 29.73
C GLU A 255 -7.86 8.17 29.94
N LYS A 256 -8.78 7.54 29.19
CA LYS A 256 -9.04 6.09 29.27
C LYS A 256 -8.13 5.27 28.35
N GLY A 257 -7.36 5.90 27.45
CA GLY A 257 -6.55 5.20 26.45
C GLY A 257 -7.39 4.40 25.46
N THR A 258 -8.64 4.81 25.21
CA THR A 258 -9.56 4.13 24.28
C THR A 258 -10.23 5.11 23.33
N ILE A 259 -10.57 4.62 22.14
CA ILE A 259 -11.42 5.31 21.16
C ILE A 259 -12.44 4.35 20.55
N ILE A 260 -13.51 4.92 19.98
CA ILE A 260 -14.50 4.18 19.20
C ILE A 260 -14.31 4.57 17.74
N LEU A 261 -14.13 3.56 16.89
CA LEU A 261 -14.08 3.71 15.46
C LEU A 261 -15.49 3.57 14.91
N GLU A 262 -16.02 4.68 14.39
CA GLU A 262 -17.34 4.71 13.75
C GLU A 262 -17.32 3.98 12.39
N PRO A 263 -18.40 3.25 12.03
CA PRO A 263 -18.56 2.61 10.73
C PRO A 263 -18.40 3.58 9.57
N GLU A 264 -17.77 3.11 8.49
CA GLU A 264 -17.58 3.85 7.23
C GLU A 264 -16.78 5.18 7.34
N GLU A 265 -16.25 5.50 8.51
CA GLU A 265 -15.26 6.57 8.68
C GLU A 265 -13.84 6.03 8.43
N PHE A 266 -12.96 6.92 7.98
CA PHE A 266 -11.56 6.61 7.72
C PHE A 266 -10.64 7.24 8.75
N TYR A 267 -9.73 6.44 9.28
CA TYR A 267 -8.77 6.83 10.31
C TYR A 267 -7.35 6.52 9.87
N ILE A 268 -6.42 7.42 10.19
CA ILE A 268 -4.99 7.19 10.15
C ILE A 268 -4.50 7.11 11.59
N LEU A 269 -3.99 5.95 11.97
CA LEU A 269 -3.40 5.65 13.27
C LEU A 269 -1.94 5.23 13.08
N SER A 270 -1.23 4.95 14.18
CA SER A 270 0.12 4.40 14.14
C SER A 270 0.26 3.18 15.05
N SER A 271 1.24 2.34 14.75
CA SER A 271 1.63 1.26 15.66
C SER A 271 2.28 1.79 16.93
N LYS A 272 2.13 1.06 18.03
CA LYS A 272 2.85 1.31 19.29
C LYS A 272 4.32 0.98 19.13
N GLU A 273 4.59 -0.21 18.59
CA GLU A 273 5.94 -0.68 18.37
C GLU A 273 6.58 -0.03 17.14
N ARG A 274 7.91 0.09 17.18
CA ARG A 274 8.74 0.50 16.06
C ARG A 274 9.28 -0.76 15.37
N VAL A 275 9.07 -0.88 14.06
CA VAL A 275 9.50 -2.04 13.28
C VAL A 275 10.71 -1.75 12.41
N ARG A 276 11.55 -2.76 12.23
CA ARG A 276 12.68 -2.81 11.30
C ARG A 276 12.45 -3.81 10.18
N VAL A 277 12.84 -3.44 8.97
CA VAL A 277 12.95 -4.34 7.82
C VAL A 277 14.42 -4.39 7.38
N PRO A 278 15.15 -5.48 7.66
CA PRO A 278 16.56 -5.57 7.31
C PRO A 278 16.78 -5.57 5.78
N PRO A 279 17.94 -5.11 5.27
CA PRO A 279 18.19 -4.97 3.82
C PRO A 279 18.03 -6.23 2.96
N SER A 280 18.14 -7.42 3.54
CA SER A 280 17.95 -8.70 2.85
C SER A 280 16.51 -9.19 2.83
N TYR A 281 15.57 -8.39 3.34
CA TYR A 281 14.16 -8.72 3.44
C TYR A 281 13.29 -7.54 2.99
N ALA A 282 12.12 -7.85 2.48
CA ALA A 282 11.02 -6.90 2.36
C ALA A 282 9.91 -7.32 3.34
N ALA A 283 8.97 -6.43 3.60
CA ALA A 283 7.75 -6.79 4.32
C ALA A 283 6.50 -6.30 3.59
N GLU A 284 5.36 -6.84 3.99
CA GLU A 284 4.04 -6.49 3.52
C GLU A 284 3.09 -6.48 4.72
N MET A 285 2.26 -5.45 4.84
CA MET A 285 1.18 -5.45 5.82
C MET A 285 0.07 -6.39 5.34
N ALA A 286 -0.19 -7.43 6.11
CA ALA A 286 -1.29 -8.36 5.85
C ALA A 286 -2.61 -7.81 6.41
N ALA A 287 -3.70 -8.11 5.73
CA ALA A 287 -5.04 -7.83 6.24
C ALA A 287 -5.28 -8.62 7.53
N TYR A 288 -5.77 -7.94 8.57
CA TYR A 288 -6.23 -8.59 9.80
C TYR A 288 -7.49 -9.41 9.47
N GLU A 289 -7.48 -10.71 9.73
CA GLU A 289 -8.52 -11.63 9.26
C GLU A 289 -9.88 -11.33 9.90
N ALA A 290 -10.97 -11.47 9.13
CA ALA A 290 -12.35 -11.24 9.57
C ALA A 290 -12.77 -12.04 10.82
N GLY A 291 -12.04 -13.09 11.19
CA GLY A 291 -12.28 -13.88 12.41
C GLY A 291 -11.78 -13.23 13.71
N SER A 292 -11.04 -12.12 13.62
CA SER A 292 -10.42 -11.45 14.78
C SER A 292 -11.12 -10.15 15.21
N GLY A 293 -12.28 -9.85 14.60
CA GLY A 293 -13.15 -8.71 14.91
C GLY A 293 -13.75 -8.07 13.64
N GLU A 294 -14.48 -6.96 13.80
CA GLU A 294 -15.06 -6.17 12.69
C GLU A 294 -14.08 -5.13 12.11
N LEU A 295 -12.87 -5.07 12.65
CA LEU A 295 -11.83 -4.15 12.25
C LEU A 295 -11.06 -4.69 11.05
N ARG A 296 -10.92 -3.87 9.99
CA ARG A 296 -10.01 -4.19 8.89
C ARG A 296 -8.98 -3.08 8.69
N THR A 297 -7.71 -3.49 8.58
CA THR A 297 -6.68 -2.67 7.95
C THR A 297 -6.97 -2.66 6.45
N HIS A 298 -7.36 -1.50 5.92
CA HIS A 298 -7.95 -1.43 4.57
C HIS A 298 -6.90 -1.48 3.45
N TYR A 299 -5.72 -0.90 3.71
CA TYR A 299 -4.68 -0.73 2.70
C TYR A 299 -3.40 -1.44 3.14
N ALA A 300 -3.36 -2.75 2.91
CA ALA A 300 -2.11 -3.52 2.88
C ALA A 300 -1.08 -2.79 1.99
N GLY A 301 0.14 -2.66 2.48
CA GLY A 301 1.19 -1.89 1.83
C GLY A 301 2.55 -2.56 1.94
N PHE A 302 3.40 -2.29 0.95
CA PHE A 302 4.78 -2.75 0.94
C PHE A 302 5.66 -1.94 1.89
N PHE A 303 6.53 -2.65 2.59
CA PHE A 303 7.65 -2.09 3.33
C PHE A 303 8.94 -2.51 2.61
N ASP A 304 9.70 -1.52 2.18
CA ASP A 304 10.93 -1.75 1.44
C ASP A 304 12.09 -2.18 2.35
N PRO A 305 13.06 -2.93 1.81
CA PRO A 305 14.31 -3.26 2.49
C PRO A 305 14.99 -2.01 3.07
N GLY A 306 15.32 -2.05 4.36
CA GLY A 306 15.93 -0.93 5.08
C GLY A 306 14.94 -0.06 5.87
N PHE A 307 13.63 -0.27 5.75
CA PHE A 307 12.63 0.49 6.51
C PHE A 307 12.90 0.41 8.02
N GLY A 308 13.06 1.56 8.67
CA GLY A 308 13.37 1.64 10.10
C GLY A 308 14.71 1.05 10.52
N TYR A 309 15.57 0.61 9.59
CA TYR A 309 16.84 -0.06 9.89
C TYR A 309 18.02 0.93 9.95
N GLY A 310 18.08 1.87 9.00
CA GLY A 310 19.23 2.74 8.80
C GLY A 310 20.38 2.05 8.03
N PRO A 311 21.33 2.79 7.44
CA PRO A 311 22.44 2.22 6.66
C PRO A 311 23.28 1.13 7.36
N LYS A 312 23.36 1.16 8.70
CA LYS A 312 24.18 0.24 9.50
C LYS A 312 23.39 -0.48 10.59
N GLY A 313 22.06 -0.39 10.60
CA GLY A 313 21.22 -0.98 11.66
C GLY A 313 21.11 -0.11 12.91
N GLU A 314 21.43 1.18 12.82
CA GLU A 314 21.46 2.12 13.93
C GLU A 314 20.08 2.65 14.34
N VAL A 315 19.09 2.66 13.44
CA VAL A 315 17.76 3.21 13.71
C VAL A 315 16.94 2.16 14.44
N LEU A 316 16.40 2.43 15.63
CA LEU A 316 15.64 1.47 16.45
C LEU A 316 14.20 1.22 15.95
N GLY A 317 14.04 1.10 14.63
CA GLY A 317 12.74 0.94 13.97
C GLY A 317 12.02 2.25 13.72
N THR A 318 10.92 2.15 12.97
CA THR A 318 9.96 3.24 12.73
C THR A 318 8.54 2.73 13.00
N LYS A 319 7.65 3.59 13.50
CA LYS A 319 6.23 3.23 13.62
C LYS A 319 5.62 2.96 12.24
N ALA A 320 4.76 1.96 12.14
CA ALA A 320 3.94 1.74 10.97
C ALA A 320 2.73 2.67 11.04
N VAL A 321 2.48 3.45 9.98
CA VAL A 321 1.23 4.19 9.83
C VAL A 321 0.17 3.23 9.31
N LEU A 322 -1.03 3.30 9.88
CA LEU A 322 -2.10 2.34 9.70
C LEU A 322 -3.35 3.06 9.17
N GLU A 323 -3.86 2.57 8.05
CA GLU A 323 -5.11 3.04 7.49
C GLU A 323 -6.28 2.11 7.84
N VAL A 324 -7.27 2.67 8.54
CA VAL A 324 -8.27 1.90 9.29
C VAL A 324 -9.69 2.35 8.95
N ARG A 325 -10.58 1.37 8.79
CA ARG A 325 -12.03 1.59 8.84
C ARG A 325 -12.70 0.49 9.66
N ALA A 326 -13.76 0.86 10.36
CA ALA A 326 -14.73 -0.10 10.88
C ALA A 326 -15.82 -0.32 9.82
N HIS A 327 -16.31 -1.55 9.71
CA HIS A 327 -17.30 -1.91 8.69
C HIS A 327 -18.74 -1.76 9.17
N ASP A 328 -19.21 -2.68 10.01
CA ASP A 328 -20.64 -2.88 10.22
C ASP A 328 -21.14 -2.24 11.53
N VAL A 329 -20.37 -2.33 12.60
CA VAL A 329 -20.70 -1.73 13.91
C VAL A 329 -19.55 -0.88 14.46
N PRO A 330 -19.85 0.09 15.35
CA PRO A 330 -18.81 0.82 16.06
C PRO A 330 -17.87 -0.12 16.82
N PHE A 331 -16.57 0.06 16.62
CA PHE A 331 -15.56 -0.83 17.19
C PHE A 331 -14.66 -0.07 18.16
N MET A 332 -14.71 -0.42 19.44
CA MET A 332 -13.83 0.18 20.46
C MET A 332 -12.45 -0.47 20.39
N ILE A 333 -11.41 0.36 20.37
CA ILE A 333 -10.01 -0.09 20.49
C ILE A 333 -9.37 0.56 21.72
N ALA A 334 -8.43 -0.16 22.31
CA ALA A 334 -7.62 0.30 23.44
C ALA A 334 -6.15 0.38 23.05
N ASP A 335 -5.41 1.25 23.73
CA ASP A 335 -3.97 1.34 23.60
C ASP A 335 -3.31 -0.04 23.83
N GLY A 336 -2.33 -0.37 22.99
CA GLY A 336 -1.62 -1.65 23.06
C GLY A 336 -2.43 -2.87 22.59
N GLN A 337 -3.64 -2.67 22.04
CA GLN A 337 -4.38 -3.75 21.42
C GLN A 337 -3.70 -4.18 20.11
N THR A 338 -3.55 -5.50 19.89
CA THR A 338 -3.13 -6.08 18.61
C THR A 338 -3.99 -5.55 17.47
N PHE A 339 -3.34 -5.04 16.42
CA PHE A 339 -4.02 -4.21 15.43
C PHE A 339 -3.63 -4.50 13.99
N CYS A 340 -2.38 -4.85 13.72
CA CYS A 340 -1.93 -5.21 12.38
C CYS A 340 -0.93 -6.35 12.40
N LYS A 341 -0.70 -6.93 11.22
CA LYS A 341 0.23 -8.05 11.00
C LYS A 341 1.14 -7.73 9.84
N LEU A 342 2.45 -7.95 10.01
CA LEU A 342 3.45 -7.84 8.95
C LEU A 342 3.97 -9.21 8.56
N THR A 343 4.02 -9.48 7.27
CA THR A 343 4.68 -10.66 6.70
C THR A 343 6.02 -10.25 6.11
N PHE A 344 7.05 -11.07 6.29
CA PHE A 344 8.36 -10.81 5.71
C PHE A 344 8.64 -11.75 4.56
N GLU A 345 9.34 -11.23 3.57
CA GLU A 345 9.74 -11.91 2.35
C GLU A 345 11.24 -11.77 2.17
N LYS A 346 11.91 -12.85 1.75
CA LYS A 346 13.34 -12.82 1.46
C LYS A 346 13.59 -12.14 0.12
N MET A 347 14.55 -11.23 0.08
CA MET A 347 15.02 -10.64 -1.18
C MET A 347 15.81 -11.67 -1.99
N PHE A 348 15.71 -11.58 -3.31
CA PHE A 348 16.52 -12.37 -4.24
C PHE A 348 18.00 -11.99 -4.13
N GLU A 349 18.28 -10.69 -4.00
CA GLU A 349 19.55 -10.13 -3.55
C GLU A 349 19.33 -8.83 -2.77
N VAL A 350 20.34 -8.38 -2.01
CA VAL A 350 20.26 -7.10 -1.30
C VAL A 350 20.28 -5.95 -2.32
N PRO A 351 19.31 -5.02 -2.31
CA PRO A 351 19.32 -3.90 -3.24
C PRO A 351 20.51 -2.96 -2.97
N GLU A 352 21.01 -2.31 -4.03
CA GLU A 352 22.17 -1.38 -3.91
C GLU A 352 21.74 -0.09 -3.22
N GLU A 353 20.46 0.26 -3.32
CA GLU A 353 19.81 1.35 -2.63
C GLU A 353 18.71 0.79 -1.74
N VAL A 354 18.81 1.08 -0.45
CA VAL A 354 17.82 0.68 0.56
C VAL A 354 16.97 1.88 0.97
N TYR A 355 15.82 1.60 1.58
CA TYR A 355 14.94 2.63 2.10
C TYR A 355 15.68 3.57 3.06
N GLY A 356 15.59 4.88 2.81
CA GLY A 356 16.22 5.89 3.64
C GLY A 356 16.33 7.27 3.00
N PRO A 357 17.04 8.22 3.64
CA PRO A 357 17.04 9.62 3.23
C PRO A 357 17.60 9.85 1.81
N LYS A 358 18.47 8.93 1.34
CA LYS A 358 19.09 9.01 0.01
C LYS A 358 18.11 8.82 -1.15
N ILE A 359 17.00 8.11 -0.94
CA ILE A 359 15.98 7.87 -1.98
C ILE A 359 14.74 8.77 -1.82
N GLY A 360 14.81 9.82 -0.97
CA GLY A 360 13.69 10.73 -0.74
C GLY A 360 12.57 10.15 0.12
N SER A 361 12.87 9.13 0.94
CA SER A 361 11.91 8.50 1.85
C SER A 361 11.23 9.52 2.76
N SER A 362 9.92 9.69 2.59
CA SER A 362 9.13 10.71 3.29
C SER A 362 8.62 10.29 4.69
N TYR A 363 8.87 9.04 5.11
CA TYR A 363 8.22 8.45 6.29
C TYR A 363 9.19 7.90 7.35
N GLN A 364 10.50 8.09 7.18
CA GLN A 364 11.45 7.74 8.22
C GLN A 364 11.38 8.82 9.32
N PHE A 365 11.30 8.40 10.59
CA PHE A 365 11.32 9.25 11.79
C PHE A 365 10.04 10.05 12.13
N GLN A 366 8.89 9.75 11.52
CA GLN A 366 7.64 10.44 11.86
C GLN A 366 6.70 9.56 12.69
N THR A 367 6.04 10.16 13.68
CA THR A 367 5.08 9.50 14.59
C THR A 367 3.80 9.14 13.84
N ILE A 368 3.21 10.11 13.13
CA ILE A 368 2.03 9.95 12.27
C ILE A 368 2.20 10.88 11.07
N THR A 369 2.07 10.34 9.85
CA THR A 369 2.21 11.12 8.61
C THR A 369 0.94 11.04 7.78
N LEU A 370 0.47 12.18 7.27
CA LEU A 370 -0.59 12.27 6.27
C LEU A 370 -0.04 12.14 4.84
N SER A 371 -0.90 12.14 3.83
CA SER A 371 -0.40 12.02 2.45
C SER A 371 0.41 13.27 2.04
N LYS A 372 1.35 13.10 1.10
CA LYS A 372 2.28 14.16 0.64
C LYS A 372 1.63 15.45 0.11
N GLN A 373 0.32 15.43 -0.14
CA GLN A 373 -0.46 16.58 -0.62
C GLN A 373 -0.67 17.63 0.48
N PHE A 374 -0.69 17.21 1.75
CA PHE A 374 -0.94 18.08 2.88
C PHE A 374 0.35 18.73 3.37
N LYS A 375 0.22 19.94 3.92
CA LYS A 375 1.34 20.63 4.54
C LYS A 375 1.80 19.91 5.80
N ASN A 376 3.10 19.87 6.03
CA ASN A 376 3.62 19.38 7.30
C ASN A 376 3.18 20.35 8.41
N GLY A 377 2.45 19.82 9.40
CA GLY A 377 1.94 20.57 10.56
C GLY A 377 2.97 20.84 11.63
#